data_AF-A0A946YD90-F1
#
_entry.id   AF-A0A946YD90-F1
#
_cell.length_a   1.000
_cell.length_b   1.000
_cell.length_c   1.000
_cell.angle_alpha   90.00
_cell.angle_beta   90.00
_cell.angle_gamma   90.00
#
_symmetry.space_group_name_H-M   'P 1'
#
loop_
_entity.id
_entity.type
_entity.pdbx_description
1 polymer ?
#
loop_
_entity_poly.entity_id
_entity_poly.type
_entity_poly.pdbx_seq_one_letter_code
_entity_poly.pdbx_strand_id
1 'polypeptide(L)' 'VNILGDLWDAKDGQPDWSRILPDNVKLHLYGKHQVRVGRKMGHFNVLAEKGENTIPHAKNLFLKLSVE' A
#
# COMPACT_ATOMS: atom_id res chain seq x y z
N VAL A 1 1.62 -3.54 -5.94
CA VAL A 1 1.68 -4.21 -4.62
C VAL A 1 0.28 -4.27 -4.02
N ASN A 2 -0.17 -5.43 -3.55
CA ASN A 2 -1.48 -5.56 -2.90
C ASN A 2 -1.40 -5.04 -1.45
N ILE A 3 -2.41 -4.28 -1.05
CA ILE A 3 -2.60 -3.83 0.33
C ILE A 3 -3.64 -4.77 0.94
N LEU A 4 -3.24 -5.49 1.99
CA LEU A 4 -4.09 -6.45 2.68
C LEU A 4 -4.63 -5.85 3.98
N GLY A 5 -5.73 -6.40 4.48
CA GLY A 5 -6.35 -6.00 5.73
C GLY A 5 -5.44 -6.14 6.95
N ASP A 6 -4.34 -6.88 6.84
CA ASP A 6 -3.28 -7.03 7.84
C ASP A 6 -2.58 -5.71 8.19
N LEU A 7 -2.66 -4.70 7.32
CA LEU A 7 -2.04 -3.39 7.54
C LEU A 7 -2.90 -2.43 8.38
N TRP A 8 -4.15 -2.78 8.67
CA TRP A 8 -5.01 -1.94 9.52
C TRP A 8 -4.63 -2.14 10.98
N ASP A 9 -4.56 -1.04 11.73
CA ASP A 9 -4.31 -1.07 13.16
C ASP A 9 -5.52 -1.71 13.89
N ALA A 10 -5.24 -2.58 14.85
CA ALA A 10 -6.25 -3.19 15.73
C ALA A 10 -6.99 -2.16 16.59
N LYS A 11 -6.43 -0.95 16.77
CA LYS A 11 -7.06 0.19 17.45
C LYS A 11 -7.89 1.12 16.54
N ASP A 12 -8.29 0.65 15.35
CA ASP A 12 -9.25 1.29 14.41
C ASP A 12 -8.68 2.24 13.34
N GLY A 13 -7.39 2.13 13.02
CA GLY A 13 -6.74 2.98 12.00
C GLY A 13 -6.59 2.31 10.64
N GLN A 14 -7.02 2.98 9.56
CA GLN A 14 -6.46 2.68 8.23
C GLN A 14 -4.98 3.10 8.19
N PRO A 15 -4.14 2.47 7.34
CA PRO A 15 -2.77 2.92 7.13
C PRO A 15 -2.70 4.40 6.75
N ASP A 16 -1.62 5.07 7.17
CA ASP A 16 -1.32 6.43 6.74
C ASP A 16 -0.86 6.42 5.26
N TRP A 17 -1.82 6.63 4.36
CA TRP A 17 -1.59 6.59 2.92
C TRP A 17 -0.59 7.64 2.44
N SER A 18 -0.44 8.77 3.15
CA SER A 18 0.46 9.86 2.75
C SER A 18 1.92 9.40 2.65
N ARG A 19 2.30 8.37 3.41
CA ARG A 19 3.65 7.79 3.43
C ARG A 19 4.07 7.13 2.12
N ILE A 20 3.11 6.81 1.26
CA ILE A 20 3.33 6.10 0.00
C ILE A 20 2.78 6.81 -1.24
N LEU A 21 2.52 8.12 -1.16
CA LEU A 21 1.97 8.89 -2.27
C LEU A 21 2.98 9.89 -2.90
N PRO A 22 4.18 9.47 -3.33
CA PRO A 22 4.94 10.26 -4.29
C PRO A 22 4.26 10.28 -5.67
N ASP A 23 4.66 11.21 -6.53
CA ASP A 23 4.00 11.46 -7.83
C ASP A 23 3.91 10.24 -8.76
N ASN A 24 4.91 9.35 -8.69
CA ASN A 24 5.00 8.12 -9.47
C ASN A 24 4.24 6.94 -8.87
N VAL A 25 3.50 7.12 -7.77
CA VAL A 25 2.66 6.07 -7.17
C VAL A 25 1.19 6.34 -7.44
N LYS A 26 0.48 5.28 -7.86
CA LYS A 26 -0.98 5.31 -8.05
C LYS A 26 -1.62 4.34 -7.07
N LEU A 27 -2.32 4.89 -6.07
CA LEU A 27 -3.06 4.14 -5.05
C LEU A 27 -4.51 3.93 -5.49
N HIS A 28 -5.01 2.71 -5.31
CA HIS A 28 -6.41 2.37 -5.53
C HIS A 28 -6.96 1.55 -4.35
N LEU A 29 -7.94 2.11 -3.66
CA LEU A 29 -8.66 1.45 -2.56
C LEU A 29 -9.99 0.91 -3.06
N TYR A 30 -10.35 -0.31 -2.67
CA TYR A 30 -11.56 -0.97 -3.16
C TYR A 30 -12.86 -0.54 -2.46
N GLY A 31 -12.80 0.41 -1.51
CA GLY A 31 -13.98 0.91 -0.79
C GLY A 31 -14.71 -0.15 0.06
N LYS A 32 -14.02 -1.22 0.47
CA LYS A 32 -14.64 -2.30 1.25
C LYS A 32 -14.89 -1.86 2.70
N HIS A 33 -16.13 -1.96 3.15
CA HIS A 33 -16.55 -1.54 4.49
C HIS A 33 -15.93 -2.36 5.64
N GLN A 34 -15.60 -3.63 5.40
CA GLN A 34 -15.07 -4.52 6.46
C GLN A 34 -13.65 -4.96 6.14
N VAL A 35 -12.73 -4.62 7.04
CA VAL A 35 -11.34 -5.09 7.03
C VAL A 35 -11.28 -6.52 7.56
N ARG A 36 -10.46 -7.37 6.94
CA ARG A 36 -10.18 -8.73 7.43
C ARG A 36 -8.73 -9.09 7.10
N VAL A 37 -8.07 -9.79 8.02
CA VAL A 37 -6.73 -10.41 7.81
C VAL A 37 -6.71 -11.18 6.49
N GLY A 38 -5.66 -10.98 5.68
CA GLY A 38 -5.49 -11.58 4.35
C GLY A 38 -6.41 -11.05 3.24
N ARG A 39 -7.42 -10.21 3.54
CA ARG A 39 -8.34 -9.67 2.52
C ARG A 39 -7.65 -8.55 1.76
N LYS A 40 -7.62 -8.61 0.42
CA LYS A 40 -7.17 -7.47 -0.39
C LYS A 40 -8.11 -6.28 -0.22
N MET A 41 -7.57 -5.17 0.26
CA MET A 41 -8.31 -3.93 0.51
C MET A 41 -8.00 -2.84 -0.51
N GLY A 42 -6.88 -2.97 -1.21
CA GLY A 42 -6.50 -2.11 -2.32
C GLY A 42 -5.20 -2.58 -2.95
N HIS A 43 -4.62 -1.73 -3.77
CA HIS A 43 -3.27 -1.90 -4.29
C HIS A 43 -2.68 -0.54 -4.64
N PHE A 44 -1.36 -0.51 -4.78
CA PHE A 44 -0.68 0.61 -5.42
C PHE A 44 0.25 0.11 -6.52
N ASN A 45 0.45 0.95 -7.54
CA ASN A 45 1.42 0.74 -8.61
C ASN A 45 2.52 1.79 -8.51
N VAL A 46 3.75 1.38 -8.78
CA VAL A 46 4.91 2.27 -8.94
C VAL A 46 5.18 2.40 -10.44
N LEU A 47 5.13 3.61 -10.95
CA LEU A 47 5.48 3.93 -12.33
C LEU A 47 6.99 4.16 -12.43
N ALA A 48 7.55 3.76 -13.57
CA ALA A 48 8.98 3.85 -13.87
C ALA A 48 9.17 4.12 -15.37
N GLU A 49 10.35 4.64 -15.69
CA GLU A 49 10.80 4.70 -17.07
C GLU A 49 11.14 3.30 -17.59
N LYS A 50 11.19 3.16 -18.92
CA LYS A 50 11.46 1.87 -19.56
C LYS A 50 12.82 1.32 -19.12
N GLY A 51 12.82 0.12 -18.53
CA GLY A 51 14.03 -0.58 -18.11
C GLY A 51 14.44 -0.34 -16.66
N GLU A 52 13.75 0.54 -15.94
CA GLU A 52 14.00 0.78 -14.51
C GLU A 52 13.40 -0.34 -13.64
N ASN A 53 14.17 -0.79 -12.63
CA ASN A 53 13.69 -1.77 -11.66
C ASN A 53 13.03 -1.09 -10.45
N THR A 54 11.71 -1.18 -10.36
CA THR A 54 10.94 -0.57 -9.28
C THR A 54 10.73 -1.48 -8.06
N ILE A 55 11.16 -2.73 -8.11
CA ILE A 55 10.91 -3.69 -7.02
C ILE A 55 11.46 -3.17 -5.67
N PRO A 56 12.70 -2.65 -5.57
CA PRO A 56 13.22 -2.12 -4.30
C PRO A 56 12.39 -0.93 -3.79
N HIS A 57 11.99 -0.02 -4.69
CA HIS A 57 11.16 1.13 -4.34
C HIS A 57 9.78 0.69 -3.83
N ALA A 58 9.12 -0.22 -4.53
CA ALA A 58 7.83 -0.77 -4.14
C ALA A 58 7.88 -1.47 -2.77
N LYS A 59 8.98 -2.19 -2.47
CA LYS A 59 9.21 -2.81 -1.16
C LYS A 59 9.39 -1.76 -0.06
N ASN A 60 10.21 -0.74 -0.29
CA ASN A 60 10.44 0.33 0.68
C ASN A 60 9.15 1.10 0.99
N LEU A 61 8.32 1.38 -0.01
CA LEU A 61 7.00 1.99 0.21
C LEU A 61 6.08 1.08 1.04
N PHE A 62 6.06 -0.23 0.75
CA PHE A 62 5.26 -1.17 1.54
C PHE A 62 5.69 -1.21 3.01
N LEU A 63 7.00 -1.20 3.29
CA LEU A 63 7.52 -1.17 4.66
C LEU A 63 7.10 0.08 5.43
N LYS A 64 6.92 1.23 4.77
CA LYS A 64 6.43 2.45 5.43
C LYS A 64 4.97 2.36 5.90
N LEU A 65 4.19 1.45 5.30
CA LEU A 65 2.80 1.17 5.71
C LEU A 65 2.72 0.17 6.85
N SER A 66 3.69 -0.73 6.96
CA SER A 66 3.79 -1.66 8.07
C SER A 66 4.23 -0.90 9.32
N VAL A 67 3.40 -0.96 10.35
CA VAL A 67 3.79 -0.49 11.69
C VAL A 67 4.73 -1.54 12.27
N GLU A 68 5.97 -1.18 12.58
CA GLU A 68 6.77 -1.93 13.56
C GLU A 68 6.25 -1.66 14.97
#